data_AF-A0A2D6JF38-F1
#
_entry.id   AF-A0A2D6JF38-F1
#
_cell.length_a   1.000
_cell.length_b   1.000
_cell.length_c   1.000
_cell.angle_alpha   90.00
_cell.angle_beta   90.00
_cell.angle_gamma   90.00
#
_symmetry.space_group_name_H-M   'P 1'
#
loop_
_entity.id
_entity.type
_entity.pdbx_description
1 polymer ?
#
loop_
_entity_poly.entity_id
_entity_poly.type
_entity_poly.pdbx_seq_one_letter_code
_entity_poly.pdbx_strand_id
1 'polypeptide(L)'
;MFRSGYIVPLSDSYVALNEFLIVPDAQSCIHVPSPPPNLIVSTKLREPIPSEETTNPAWVIGIFKIESSESEYGGSAFKLDAIKMAPFEYSNW
;
A
#
# COMPACT_ATOMS: atom_id res chain seq x y z
N MET A 1 -9.25 15.86 -1.30
CA MET A 1 -8.76 15.23 -2.54
C MET A 1 -8.05 13.96 -2.13
N PHE A 2 -8.67 12.79 -2.33
CA PHE A 2 -7.97 11.52 -2.15
C PHE A 2 -6.87 11.45 -3.20
N ARG A 3 -5.65 11.06 -2.80
CA ARG A 3 -4.54 10.81 -3.74
C ARG A 3 -4.29 9.31 -3.77
N SER A 4 -3.75 8.84 -4.88
CA SER A 4 -3.20 7.49 -4.97
C SER A 4 -2.01 7.36 -4.02
N GLY A 5 -1.78 6.13 -3.56
CA GLY A 5 -0.66 5.80 -2.69
C GLY A 5 0.37 4.95 -3.41
N TYR A 6 1.57 4.89 -2.85
CA TYR A 6 2.64 4.02 -3.32
C TYR A 6 2.59 2.69 -2.57
N ILE A 7 2.76 1.61 -3.31
CA ILE A 7 2.70 0.23 -2.85
C ILE A 7 4.10 -0.24 -2.48
N VAL A 8 4.28 -0.67 -1.24
CA VAL A 8 5.51 -1.27 -0.70
C VAL A 8 5.20 -2.72 -0.31
N PRO A 9 5.61 -3.72 -1.11
CA PRO A 9 5.34 -5.12 -0.80
C PRO A 9 5.96 -5.53 0.54
N LEU A 10 5.20 -6.30 1.34
CA LEU A 10 5.69 -6.93 2.58
C LEU A 10 6.11 -8.38 2.37
N SER A 11 5.78 -8.96 1.21
CA SER A 11 6.16 -10.33 0.87
C SER A 11 7.38 -10.33 -0.03
N ASP A 12 8.36 -11.20 0.28
CA ASP A 12 9.50 -11.52 -0.60
C ASP A 12 9.09 -12.30 -1.86
N SER A 13 7.80 -12.63 -2.01
CA SER A 13 7.28 -13.26 -3.20
C SER A 13 7.28 -12.29 -4.38
N TYR A 14 8.31 -12.40 -5.23
CA TYR A 14 8.37 -11.68 -6.50
C TYR A 14 7.28 -12.12 -7.50
N VAL A 15 6.53 -13.18 -7.20
CA VAL A 15 5.53 -13.77 -8.10
C VAL A 15 4.15 -13.13 -7.91
N ALA A 16 3.76 -12.88 -6.66
CA ALA A 16 2.42 -12.37 -6.36
C ALA A 16 2.42 -11.41 -5.18
N LEU A 17 1.69 -10.32 -5.34
CA LEU A 17 1.41 -9.34 -4.31
C LEU A 17 0.18 -9.78 -3.51
N ASN A 18 0.31 -9.84 -2.18
CA ASN A 18 -0.78 -10.18 -1.28
C ASN A 18 -0.87 -9.23 -0.08
N GLU A 19 0.28 -8.89 0.51
CA GLU A 19 0.39 -7.98 1.66
C GLU A 19 1.39 -6.88 1.33
N PHE A 20 1.02 -5.64 1.64
CA PHE A 20 1.80 -4.45 1.32
C PHE A 20 1.42 -3.26 2.18
N LEU A 21 2.29 -2.26 2.25
CA LEU A 21 2.00 -0.96 2.82
C LEU A 21 1.59 0.00 1.70
N ILE A 22 0.62 0.87 2.01
CA ILE A 22 0.33 2.07 1.22
C ILE A 22 0.95 3.26 1.94
N VAL A 23 1.80 4.00 1.24
CA VAL A 23 2.51 5.18 1.75
C VAL A 23 2.35 6.40 0.83
N PRO A 24 2.62 7.63 1.32
CA PRO A 24 2.35 8.86 0.55
C PRO A 24 3.26 9.07 -0.66
N ASP A 25 4.50 8.57 -0.61
CA ASP A 25 5.50 8.72 -1.66
C ASP A 25 6.42 7.50 -1.78
N ALA A 26 7.05 7.32 -2.95
CA ALA A 26 7.94 6.19 -3.22
C ALA A 26 9.20 6.15 -2.35
N GLN A 27 9.61 7.27 -1.75
CA GLN A 27 10.86 7.38 -1.00
C GLN A 27 10.68 7.01 0.47
N SER A 28 9.44 6.98 0.94
CA SER A 28 9.04 6.74 2.32
C SER A 28 9.57 5.43 2.93
N CYS A 29 9.78 4.35 2.18
CA CYS A 29 10.26 3.08 2.77
C CYS A 29 11.72 2.73 2.42
N ILE A 30 12.39 3.54 1.61
CA ILE A 30 13.75 3.24 1.10
C ILE A 30 14.82 4.09 1.83
N HIS A 31 14.41 5.15 2.53
CA HIS A 31 15.30 5.94 3.38
C HIS A 31 14.72 6.13 4.78
N VAL A 32 15.58 5.94 5.78
CA VAL A 32 15.29 6.22 7.18
C VAL A 32 15.21 7.74 7.46
N PRO A 33 14.38 8.16 8.43
CA PRO A 33 13.46 7.34 9.23
C PRO A 33 12.17 6.99 8.46
N SER A 34 11.61 5.83 8.78
CA SER A 34 10.30 5.43 8.27
C SER A 34 9.21 6.48 8.64
N PRO A 35 8.16 6.67 7.82
CA PRO A 35 7.12 7.64 8.09
C PRO A 35 6.43 7.38 9.43
N PRO A 36 5.86 8.42 10.04
CA PRO A 36 4.94 8.27 11.17
C PRO A 36 3.81 7.26 10.86
N PRO A 37 3.40 6.39 11.82
CA PRO A 37 2.40 5.35 11.58
C PRO A 37 1.04 5.83 11.05
N ASN A 38 0.66 7.08 11.36
CA ASN A 38 -0.55 7.71 10.86
C ASN A 38 -0.49 8.10 9.37
N LEU A 39 0.62 7.83 8.68
CA LEU A 39 0.78 7.98 7.24
C LEU A 39 0.89 6.64 6.51
N ILE A 40 0.77 5.52 7.22
CA ILE A 40 0.97 4.17 6.69
C ILE A 40 -0.33 3.38 6.83
N VAL A 41 -0.70 2.67 5.76
CA VAL A 41 -1.83 1.73 5.77
C VAL A 41 -1.34 0.33 5.46
N SER A 42 -1.45 -0.58 6.43
CA SER A 42 -1.21 -2.01 6.23
C SER A 42 -2.34 -2.62 5.42
N THR A 43 -2.03 -3.23 4.29
CA THR A 43 -3.04 -3.65 3.31
C THR A 43 -2.88 -5.13 2.98
N LYS A 44 -4.01 -5.83 2.92
CA LYS A 44 -4.08 -7.23 2.52
C LYS A 44 -5.13 -7.42 1.45
N LEU A 45 -4.75 -8.05 0.34
CA LEU A 45 -5.67 -8.46 -0.71
C LEU A 45 -6.44 -9.71 -0.27
N ARG A 46 -7.71 -9.80 -0.68
CA ARG A 46 -8.47 -11.05 -0.53
C ARG A 46 -7.94 -12.16 -1.42
N GLU A 47 -7.49 -11.78 -2.63
CA GLU A 47 -6.92 -12.67 -3.63
C GLU A 47 -5.59 -12.06 -4.11
N PRO A 48 -4.46 -12.80 -4.03
CA PRO A 48 -3.19 -12.30 -4.53
C PRO A 48 -3.25 -11.98 -6.02
N ILE A 49 -2.57 -10.91 -6.44
CA ILE A 49 -2.42 -10.56 -7.86
C ILE A 49 -0.98 -10.82 -8.32
N PRO A 50 -0.72 -11.10 -9.60
CA PRO A 50 0.64 -11.18 -10.11
C PRO A 50 1.40 -9.89 -9.84
N SER A 51 2.65 -9.98 -9.37
CA SER A 51 3.44 -8.78 -9.01
C SER A 51 3.66 -7.86 -10.22
N GLU A 52 3.71 -8.43 -11.44
CA GLU A 52 3.82 -7.70 -12.71
C GLU A 52 2.62 -6.79 -13.02
N GLU A 53 1.45 -7.10 -12.44
CA GLU A 53 0.23 -6.30 -12.56
C GLU A 53 0.15 -5.19 -11.50
N THR A 54 1.12 -5.12 -10.59
CA THR A 54 1.18 -4.06 -9.56
C THR A 54 1.62 -2.75 -10.20
N THR A 55 0.81 -1.70 -10.02
CA THR A 55 1.11 -0.36 -10.53
C THR A 55 1.46 0.60 -9.41
N ASN A 56 2.32 1.58 -9.68
CA ASN A 56 2.62 2.66 -8.76
C ASN A 56 2.53 4.04 -9.45
N PRO A 57 1.85 5.03 -8.83
CA PRO A 57 0.97 4.88 -7.66
C PRO A 57 -0.34 4.15 -8.03
N ALA A 58 -1.08 3.64 -7.03
CA ALA A 58 -2.31 2.88 -7.23
C ALA A 58 -3.49 3.42 -6.43
N TRP A 59 -4.69 3.17 -6.95
CA TRP A 59 -5.93 3.22 -6.18
C TRP A 59 -6.19 1.85 -5.56
N VAL A 60 -6.43 1.83 -4.26
CA VAL A 60 -6.83 0.61 -3.54
C VAL A 60 -8.16 0.87 -2.86
N ILE A 61 -9.13 0.01 -3.15
CA ILE A 61 -10.49 0.11 -2.65
C ILE A 61 -10.74 -1.10 -1.76
N GLY A 62 -11.24 -0.85 -0.56
CA GLY A 62 -11.43 -1.89 0.44
C GLY A 62 -12.13 -1.38 1.69
N ILE A 63 -12.12 -2.22 2.74
CA ILE A 63 -12.66 -1.86 4.04
C ILE A 63 -11.53 -1.25 4.87
N PHE A 64 -11.63 0.06 5.13
CA PHE A 64 -10.66 0.79 5.93
C PHE A 64 -10.96 0.68 7.42
N LYS A 65 -9.93 0.45 8.23
CA LYS A 65 -10.03 0.28 9.68
C LYS A 65 -8.95 1.08 10.39
N ILE A 66 -9.29 1.59 11.56
CA ILE A 66 -8.32 2.13 12.52
C ILE A 66 -7.84 0.94 13.35
N GLU A 67 -6.72 0.37 12.96
CA GLU A 67 -6.11 -0.82 13.57
C GLU A 67 -4.60 -0.70 13.40
N SER A 68 -3.86 -0.78 14.51
CA SER A 68 -2.40 -0.68 14.47
C SER A 68 -1.76 -2.02 14.12
N SER A 69 -0.70 -1.99 13.32
CA SER A 69 0.13 -3.17 13.03
C SER A 69 1.61 -2.81 12.97
N GLU A 70 2.48 -3.78 13.21
CA GLU A 70 3.93 -3.65 13.04
C GLU A 70 4.41 -4.49 11.85
N SER A 71 5.44 -4.00 11.17
CA SER A 71 6.14 -4.68 10.08
C SER A 71 7.63 -4.36 10.15
N GLU A 72 8.45 -5.04 9.36
CA GLU A 72 9.88 -4.74 9.27
C GLU A 72 10.17 -3.32 8.74
N TYR A 73 9.22 -2.70 8.03
CA TYR A 73 9.33 -1.35 7.48
C TYR A 73 8.76 -0.27 8.42
N GLY A 74 8.29 -0.67 9.62
CA GLY A 74 7.72 0.21 10.64
C GLY A 74 6.25 -0.07 10.97
N GLY A 75 5.73 0.70 11.92
CA GLY A 75 4.36 0.60 12.40
C GLY A 75 3.36 1.35 11.52
N SER A 76 2.14 0.85 11.43
CA SER A 76 0.99 1.50 10.79
C SER A 76 -0.13 1.73 11.80
N ALA A 77 -0.91 2.80 11.63
CA ALA A 77 -2.08 3.09 12.46
C ALA A 77 -3.40 2.63 11.80
N PHE A 78 -3.34 2.19 10.55
CA PHE A 78 -4.49 1.89 9.73
C PHE A 78 -4.31 0.58 8.97
N LYS A 79 -5.45 -0.08 8.72
CA LYS A 79 -5.52 -1.28 7.92
C LYS A 79 -6.55 -1.16 6.81
N LEU A 80 -6.27 -1.78 5.67
CA LEU A 80 -7.17 -1.89 4.54
C LEU A 80 -7.31 -3.35 4.11
N ASP A 81 -8.52 -3.89 4.25
CA ASP A 81 -8.86 -5.17 3.62
C ASP A 81 -9.23 -4.88 2.15
N ALA A 82 -8.27 -5.04 1.26
CA ALA A 82 -8.37 -4.64 -0.15
C ALA A 82 -9.27 -5.59 -0.95
N ILE A 83 -10.19 -5.00 -1.71
CA ILE A 83 -11.15 -5.67 -2.59
C ILE A 83 -10.75 -5.46 -4.06
N LYS A 84 -10.24 -4.27 -4.40
CA LYS A 84 -9.86 -3.92 -5.76
C LYS A 84 -8.66 -3.00 -5.78
N MET A 85 -7.74 -3.24 -6.72
CA MET A 85 -6.70 -2.30 -7.11
C MET A 85 -6.96 -1.78 -8.52
N ALA A 86 -6.62 -0.53 -8.78
CA ALA A 86 -6.68 0.08 -10.10
C ALA A 86 -5.47 1.00 -10.31
N PRO A 87 -4.95 1.08 -11.55
CA PRO A 87 -3.90 2.03 -11.89
C PRO A 87 -4.33 3.46 -11.59
N PHE A 88 -3.39 4.27 -11.14
CA PHE A 88 -3.61 5.71 -11.08
C PHE A 88 -3.48 6.31 -12.48
N GLU A 89 -4.57 6.84 -13.02
CA GLU A 89 -4.55 7.62 -14.25
C GLU A 89 -4.46 9.11 -13.92
N TYR A 90 -3.42 9.78 -14.42
CA TYR A 90 -3.38 11.24 -14.45
C TYR A 90 -4.40 11.73 -15.48
N SER A 91 -5.57 12.21 -15.02
CA SER A 91 -6.46 12.93 -15.93
C SER A 91 -5.88 14.32 -16.17
N ASN A 92 -5.43 14.59 -17.39
CA ASN A 92 -5.15 15.94 -17.86
C ASN A 92 -6.50 16.65 -18.05
N TRP A 93 -6.97 17.32 -17.01
CA TRP A 93 -7.92 18.43 -17.21
C TRP A 93 -7.16 19.65 -17.71
#